data_AF-A0A6A6RIX2-F1
#
_entry.id   AF-A0A6A6RIX2-F1
#
_cell.length_a   1.000
_cell.length_b   1.000
_cell.length_c   1.000
_cell.angle_alpha   90.00
_cell.angle_beta   90.00
_cell.angle_gamma   90.00
#
_symmetry.space_group_name_H-M   'P 1'
#
loop_
_entity.id
_entity.type
_entity.pdbx_description
1 polymer ?
#
loop_
_entity_poly.entity_id
_entity_poly.type
_entity_poly.pdbx_seq_one_letter_code
_entity_poly.pdbx_strand_id
1 'polypeptide(L)'
;FSHRLLSHTFHARVLNPSNLPPLLRTVRATLFPNNGLAPPRQPPTPAEAQAIKHRCAATLLALLPDPVVATFYATRQPDQMRVQVESLLDCLGDAYLNKHLVFAILELIVVRLVPEIAEKGVVELMEERLG
;
A
#
# COMPACT_ATOMS: atom_id res chain seq x y z
N PHE A 1 -9.22 19.52 2.03
CA PHE A 1 -10.54 18.88 1.79
C PHE A 1 -10.40 17.42 1.32
N SER A 2 -9.53 17.11 0.36
CA SER A 2 -9.27 15.76 -0.17
C SER A 2 -8.82 14.72 0.88
N HIS A 3 -7.91 15.09 1.80
CA HIS A 3 -7.35 14.16 2.80
C HIS A 3 -8.41 13.56 3.73
N ARG A 4 -9.43 14.34 4.11
CA ARG A 4 -10.53 13.88 4.97
C ARG A 4 -11.47 12.91 4.25
N LEU A 5 -11.74 13.16 2.97
CA LEU A 5 -12.61 12.28 2.17
C LEU A 5 -11.94 10.93 1.88
N LEU A 6 -10.66 10.95 1.51
CA LEU A 6 -9.87 9.73 1.29
C LEU A 6 -9.76 8.92 2.59
N SER A 7 -9.35 9.56 3.68
CA SER A 7 -9.25 8.93 5.00
C SER A 7 -10.60 8.34 5.43
N HIS A 8 -11.69 9.11 5.33
CA HIS A 8 -13.03 8.62 5.66
C HIS A 8 -13.45 7.42 4.81
N THR A 9 -13.22 7.46 3.49
CA THR A 9 -13.57 6.36 2.60
C THR A 9 -12.76 5.10 2.91
N PHE A 10 -11.47 5.28 3.22
CA PHE A 10 -10.58 4.19 3.61
C PHE A 10 -11.04 3.56 4.93
N HIS A 11 -11.34 4.37 5.95
CA HIS A 11 -11.83 3.87 7.24
C HIS A 11 -13.23 3.23 7.14
N ALA A 12 -14.15 3.84 6.40
CA ALA A 12 -15.53 3.40 6.31
C ALA A 12 -15.72 2.14 5.44
N ARG A 13 -14.88 1.95 4.43
CA ARG A 13 -15.03 0.86 3.45
C ARG A 13 -13.93 -0.18 3.51
N VAL A 14 -12.67 0.25 3.47
CA VAL A 14 -11.50 -0.65 3.38
C VAL A 14 -11.13 -1.22 4.74
N LEU A 15 -11.11 -0.38 5.78
CA LEU A 15 -10.72 -0.77 7.15
C LEU A 15 -11.90 -1.10 8.05
N ASN A 16 -13.10 -1.28 7.48
CA ASN A 16 -14.26 -1.69 8.25
C ASN A 16 -14.09 -3.17 8.67
N PRO A 17 -14.12 -3.50 9.98
CA PRO A 17 -13.92 -4.86 10.48
C PRO A 17 -14.86 -5.90 9.84
N SER A 18 -16.10 -5.52 9.52
CA SER A 18 -17.07 -6.44 8.91
C SER A 18 -16.73 -6.79 7.46
N ASN A 19 -15.99 -5.93 6.76
CA ASN A 19 -15.62 -6.14 5.36
C ASN A 19 -14.23 -6.79 5.21
N LEU A 20 -13.40 -6.74 6.26
CA LEU A 20 -12.04 -7.26 6.25
C LEU A 20 -11.98 -8.79 5.99
N PRO A 21 -12.73 -9.66 6.68
CA PRO A 21 -12.69 -11.10 6.42
C PRO A 21 -13.07 -11.51 4.98
N PRO A 22 -14.18 -11.03 4.38
CA PRO A 22 -14.49 -11.36 2.99
C PRO A 22 -13.47 -10.76 2.02
N LEU A 23 -12.95 -9.56 2.29
CA LEU A 23 -11.89 -8.94 1.47
C LEU A 23 -10.61 -9.79 1.48
N LEU A 24 -10.12 -10.18 2.65
CA LEU A 24 -8.93 -11.03 2.78
C LEU A 24 -9.11 -12.38 2.11
N ARG A 25 -10.32 -12.97 2.20
CA ARG A 25 -10.65 -14.23 1.51
C ARG A 25 -10.56 -14.08 0.00
N THR A 26 -11.10 -12.99 -0.55
CA THR A 26 -11.02 -12.66 -1.98
C THR A 26 -9.58 -12.43 -2.41
N VAL A 27 -8.83 -11.60 -1.70
CA VAL A 27 -7.41 -11.33 -1.98
C VAL A 27 -6.60 -12.62 -1.97
N ARG A 28 -6.82 -13.49 -0.99
CA ARG A 28 -6.18 -14.81 -0.96
C ARG A 28 -6.55 -15.64 -2.19
N ALA A 29 -7.82 -15.72 -2.53
CA ALA A 29 -8.28 -16.54 -3.67
C ALA A 29 -7.75 -16.04 -5.02
N THR A 30 -7.57 -14.71 -5.17
CA THR A 30 -7.11 -14.11 -6.42
C THR A 30 -5.58 -14.10 -6.54
N LEU A 31 -4.86 -13.86 -5.45
CA LEU A 31 -3.39 -13.77 -5.47
C LEU A 31 -2.71 -15.12 -5.22
N PHE A 32 -3.34 -16.03 -4.47
CA PHE A 32 -2.79 -17.32 -4.06
C PHE A 32 -3.78 -18.46 -4.40
N PRO A 33 -3.98 -18.78 -5.68
CA PRO A 33 -4.86 -19.89 -6.08
C PRO A 33 -4.40 -21.19 -5.41
N ASN A 34 -5.34 -21.94 -4.83
CA ASN A 34 -5.08 -23.14 -4.03
C ASN A 34 -4.12 -22.93 -2.84
N ASN A 35 -4.00 -21.69 -2.34
CA ASN A 35 -3.07 -21.33 -1.27
C ASN A 35 -1.59 -21.61 -1.61
N GLY A 36 -1.28 -21.71 -2.91
CA GLY A 36 0.08 -21.85 -3.42
C GLY A 36 0.79 -20.51 -3.43
N LEU A 37 2.04 -20.49 -3.01
CA LEU A 37 2.91 -19.33 -3.19
C LEU A 37 3.26 -19.20 -4.67
N ALA A 38 3.28 -17.95 -5.16
CA ALA A 38 3.85 -17.66 -6.46
C ALA A 38 5.33 -18.09 -6.50
N PRO A 39 5.87 -18.45 -7.68
CA PRO A 39 7.31 -18.70 -7.81
C PRO A 39 8.11 -17.50 -7.29
N PRO A 40 9.35 -17.73 -6.81
CA PRO A 40 10.21 -16.65 -6.34
C PRO A 40 10.27 -15.53 -7.39
N ARG A 41 10.03 -14.30 -6.94
CA ARG A 41 10.13 -13.14 -7.82
C ARG A 41 11.54 -13.08 -8.40
N GLN A 42 11.64 -13.04 -9.72
CA GLN A 42 12.89 -12.67 -10.38
C GLN A 42 13.06 -11.15 -10.26
N PRO A 43 14.15 -10.65 -9.65
CA PRO A 43 14.42 -9.22 -9.59
C PRO A 43 14.63 -8.68 -11.01
N PRO A 44 14.01 -7.55 -11.37
CA PRO A 44 14.27 -6.91 -12.65
C PRO A 44 15.73 -6.48 -12.72
N THR A 45 16.30 -6.48 -13.93
CA THR A 45 17.60 -5.86 -14.17
C THR A 45 17.53 -4.34 -13.91
N PRO A 46 18.66 -3.66 -13.67
CA PRO A 46 18.66 -2.21 -13.43
C PRO A 46 17.99 -1.40 -14.56
N ALA A 47 18.20 -1.81 -15.81
CA ALA A 47 17.58 -1.17 -16.97
C ALA A 47 16.07 -1.40 -17.01
N GLU A 48 15.60 -2.61 -16.72
CA GLU A 48 14.18 -2.92 -16.63
C GLU A 48 13.50 -2.21 -15.46
N ALA A 49 14.17 -2.14 -14.30
CA ALA A 49 13.67 -1.41 -13.13
C ALA A 49 13.47 0.07 -13.47
N GLN A 50 14.44 0.69 -14.15
CA GLN A 50 14.31 2.06 -14.62
C GLN A 50 13.17 2.21 -15.64
N ALA A 51 13.01 1.28 -16.59
CA ALA A 51 11.91 1.31 -17.54
C ALA A 51 10.53 1.17 -16.87
N ILE A 52 10.41 0.30 -15.86
CA ILE A 52 9.20 0.13 -15.05
C ILE A 52 8.89 1.43 -14.31
N LYS A 53 9.89 2.03 -13.65
CA LYS A 53 9.76 3.29 -12.93
C LYS A 53 9.29 4.40 -13.87
N HIS A 54 9.92 4.51 -15.03
CA HIS A 54 9.60 5.48 -16.07
C HIS A 54 8.15 5.33 -16.57
N ARG A 55 7.71 4.09 -16.83
CA ARG A 55 6.33 3.79 -17.26
C ARG A 55 5.32 4.08 -16.16
N CYS A 56 5.63 3.73 -14.91
CA CYS A 56 4.80 4.01 -13.75
C CYS A 56 4.59 5.52 -13.59
N ALA A 57 5.66 6.32 -13.63
CA ALA A 57 5.59 7.78 -13.54
C ALA A 57 4.70 8.39 -14.62
N ALA A 58 4.86 7.96 -15.88
CA ALA A 58 4.01 8.43 -16.98
C ALA A 58 2.54 8.05 -16.78
N THR A 59 2.28 6.84 -16.30
CA THR A 59 0.91 6.35 -16.05
C THR A 59 0.25 7.15 -14.92
N LEU A 60 0.97 7.40 -13.83
CA LEU A 60 0.47 8.20 -12.71
C LEU A 60 0.14 9.64 -13.13
N LEU A 61 1.00 10.27 -13.93
CA LEU A 61 0.73 11.60 -14.47
C LEU A 61 -0.51 11.61 -15.38
N ALA A 62 -0.69 10.59 -16.22
CA ALA A 62 -1.85 10.48 -17.11
C ALA A 62 -3.19 10.26 -16.37
N LEU A 63 -3.16 9.79 -15.13
CA LEU A 63 -4.36 9.63 -14.30
C LEU A 63 -4.82 10.96 -13.66
N LEU A 64 -3.96 11.98 -13.63
CA LEU A 64 -4.26 13.25 -12.99
C LEU A 64 -4.87 14.22 -14.00
N PRO A 65 -6.01 14.86 -13.68
CA PRO A 65 -6.55 15.94 -14.51
C PRO A 65 -5.58 17.13 -14.60
N ASP A 66 -5.54 17.83 -15.74
CA ASP A 66 -4.65 18.98 -15.98
C ASP A 66 -4.66 20.06 -14.88
N PRO A 67 -5.79 20.41 -14.25
CA PRO A 67 -5.78 21.37 -13.15
C PRO A 67 -5.01 20.88 -11.92
N VAL A 68 -5.07 19.57 -11.65
CA VAL A 68 -4.35 18.94 -10.53
C VAL A 68 -2.86 18.93 -10.82
N VAL A 69 -2.49 18.55 -12.04
CA VAL A 69 -1.12 18.61 -12.58
C VAL A 69 -0.55 20.02 -12.43
N ALA A 70 -1.25 21.05 -12.90
CA ALA A 70 -0.79 22.43 -12.85
C ALA A 70 -0.67 23.01 -11.43
N THR A 71 -1.41 22.45 -10.46
CA THR A 71 -1.38 22.90 -9.06
C THR A 71 -0.31 22.18 -8.25
N PHE A 72 -0.13 20.88 -8.46
CA PHE A 72 0.81 20.06 -7.70
C PHE A 72 2.25 20.22 -8.16
N TYR A 73 2.46 20.36 -9.47
CA TYR A 73 3.78 20.45 -10.05
C TYR A 73 4.09 21.90 -10.40
N ALA A 74 5.21 22.41 -9.87
CA ALA A 74 5.66 23.79 -10.11
C ALA A 74 6.17 24.04 -11.55
N THR A 75 6.00 23.07 -12.45
CA THR A 75 6.47 23.08 -13.83
C THR A 75 5.42 22.48 -14.75
N ARG A 76 5.31 23.01 -15.96
CA ARG A 76 4.46 22.46 -17.03
C ARG A 76 5.25 21.61 -18.03
N GLN A 77 6.55 21.42 -17.80
CA GLN A 77 7.35 20.57 -18.66
C GLN A 77 7.14 19.11 -18.29
N PRO A 78 6.61 18.27 -19.20
CA PRO A 78 6.23 16.89 -18.89
C PRO A 78 7.42 16.06 -18.41
N ASP A 79 8.62 16.31 -18.94
CA ASP A 79 9.83 15.60 -18.54
C ASP A 79 10.24 15.93 -17.10
N GLN A 80 10.17 17.20 -16.70
CA GLN A 80 10.49 17.61 -15.32
C GLN A 80 9.47 17.06 -14.32
N MET A 81 8.18 17.08 -14.68
CA MET A 81 7.13 16.48 -13.88
C MET A 81 7.36 14.98 -13.68
N ARG A 82 7.76 14.29 -14.75
CA ARG A 82 8.06 12.86 -14.70
C ARG A 82 9.24 12.57 -13.79
N VAL A 83 10.33 13.34 -13.88
CA VAL A 83 11.48 13.21 -12.99
C VAL A 83 11.07 13.40 -11.52
N GLN A 84 10.17 14.35 -11.23
CA GLN A 84 9.64 14.52 -9.87
C GLN A 84 8.84 13.30 -9.40
N VAL A 85 7.97 12.74 -10.25
CA VAL A 85 7.25 11.50 -9.91
C VAL A 85 8.19 10.32 -9.75
N GLU A 86 9.20 10.19 -10.61
CA GLU A 86 10.24 9.18 -10.45
C GLU A 86 10.98 9.34 -9.12
N SER A 87 11.33 10.57 -8.71
CA SER A 87 11.94 10.80 -7.40
C SER A 87 11.04 10.38 -6.24
N LEU A 88 9.73 10.62 -6.34
CA LEU A 88 8.78 10.10 -5.35
C LEU A 88 8.74 8.56 -5.34
N LEU A 89 8.83 7.92 -6.51
CA LEU A 89 8.85 6.46 -6.62
C LEU A 89 10.12 5.83 -6.03
N ASP A 90 11.20 6.57 -5.80
CA ASP A 90 12.42 6.05 -5.17
C ASP A 90 12.17 5.50 -3.76
N CYS A 91 11.19 6.04 -3.02
CA CYS A 91 10.84 5.48 -1.71
C CYS A 91 10.35 4.02 -1.78
N LEU A 92 9.73 3.63 -2.90
CA LEU A 92 9.28 2.25 -3.14
C LEU A 92 10.42 1.34 -3.59
N GLY A 93 11.58 1.90 -3.95
CA GLY A 93 12.81 1.15 -4.22
C GLY A 93 13.59 0.78 -2.96
N ASP A 94 13.28 1.40 -1.82
CA ASP A 94 14.00 1.21 -0.56
C ASP A 94 13.45 0.00 0.23
N ALA A 95 14.31 -0.98 0.50
CA ALA A 95 13.93 -2.21 1.20
C ALA A 95 13.54 -1.97 2.67
N TYR A 96 14.13 -0.98 3.34
CA TYR A 96 13.83 -0.63 4.72
C TYR A 96 12.45 0.03 4.84
N LEU A 97 12.15 1.00 3.95
CA LEU A 97 10.82 1.62 3.89
C LEU A 97 9.74 0.60 3.56
N ASN A 98 10.00 -0.27 2.57
CA ASN A 98 9.06 -1.33 2.20
C ASN A 98 8.81 -2.31 3.33
N LYS A 99 9.84 -2.67 4.12
CA LYS A 99 9.68 -3.50 5.31
C LYS A 99 8.70 -2.87 6.28
N HIS A 100 8.93 -1.61 6.68
CA HIS A 100 8.06 -0.91 7.62
C HIS A 100 6.64 -0.73 7.10
N LEU A 101 6.48 -0.44 5.81
CA LEU A 101 5.18 -0.35 5.17
C LEU A 101 4.39 -1.67 5.31
N VAL A 102 5.02 -2.81 5.04
CA VAL A 102 4.38 -4.12 5.17
C VAL A 102 4.00 -4.42 6.62
N PHE A 103 4.90 -4.15 7.57
CA PHE A 103 4.59 -4.35 9.00
C PHE A 103 3.45 -3.46 9.47
N ALA A 104 3.42 -2.19 9.07
CA ALA A 104 2.32 -1.27 9.40
C ALA A 104 0.97 -1.73 8.82
N ILE A 105 0.97 -2.27 7.59
CA ILE A 105 -0.24 -2.85 6.99
C ILE A 105 -0.71 -4.07 7.79
N LEU A 106 0.21 -4.97 8.15
CA LEU A 106 -0.11 -6.18 8.91
C LEU A 106 -0.65 -5.84 10.30
N GLU A 107 0.03 -4.94 11.02
CA GLU A 107 -0.40 -4.44 12.32
C GLU A 107 -1.81 -3.85 12.25
N LEU A 108 -2.07 -2.99 11.25
CA LEU A 108 -3.38 -2.40 11.05
C LEU A 108 -4.47 -3.46 10.80
N ILE A 109 -4.19 -4.49 10.01
CA ILE A 109 -5.13 -5.58 9.76
C ILE A 109 -5.38 -6.37 11.05
N VAL A 110 -4.32 -6.71 11.80
CA VAL A 110 -4.41 -7.48 13.05
C VAL A 110 -5.25 -6.74 14.07
N VAL A 111 -4.96 -5.46 14.33
CA VAL A 111 -5.71 -4.62 15.28
C VAL A 111 -7.18 -4.48 14.88
N ARG A 112 -7.50 -4.53 13.58
CA ARG A 112 -8.90 -4.43 13.13
C ARG A 112 -9.66 -5.75 13.21
N LEU A 113 -8.97 -6.89 13.12
CA LEU A 113 -9.58 -8.21 13.26
C LEU A 113 -9.70 -8.64 14.72
N VAL A 114 -8.72 -8.26 15.55
CA VAL A 114 -8.62 -8.63 16.97
C VAL A 114 -8.32 -7.34 17.76
N PRO A 115 -9.34 -6.51 18.02
CA PRO A 115 -9.16 -5.21 18.66
C PRO A 115 -8.56 -5.31 20.08
N GLU A 116 -8.71 -6.44 20.76
CA GLU A 116 -8.18 -6.70 22.10
C GLU A 116 -6.64 -6.60 22.15
N ILE A 117 -5.96 -6.91 21.03
CA ILE A 117 -4.49 -6.83 20.91
C ILE A 117 -4.00 -5.38 20.88
N ALA A 118 -4.87 -4.41 20.60
CA ALA A 118 -4.51 -2.99 20.68
C ALA A 118 -4.43 -2.47 22.12
N GLU A 119 -5.12 -3.13 23.06
CA GLU A 119 -5.19 -2.72 24.45
C GLU A 119 -4.22 -3.51 25.33
N LYS A 120 -4.03 -4.81 25.05
CA LYS A 120 -3.19 -5.72 25.84
C LYS A 120 -2.21 -6.48 24.96
N GLY A 121 -1.06 -6.82 25.52
CA GLY A 121 -0.08 -7.65 24.82
C GLY A 121 -0.63 -9.06 24.54
N VAL A 122 -0.18 -9.69 23.45
CA VAL A 122 -0.59 -11.06 23.09
C VAL A 122 -0.37 -12.04 24.26
N VAL A 123 0.73 -11.89 25.00
CA VAL A 123 1.05 -12.74 26.16
C VAL A 123 0.04 -12.56 27.29
N GLU A 124 -0.29 -11.32 27.65
CA GLU A 124 -1.27 -11.00 28.70
C GLU A 124 -2.67 -11.56 28.33
N LEU A 125 -3.08 -11.43 27.07
CA LEU A 125 -4.34 -11.99 26.57
C LEU A 125 -4.37 -13.53 26.64
N MET A 126 -3.23 -14.19 26.38
CA MET A 126 -3.15 -15.65 26.47
C MET A 126 -3.22 -16.13 27.92
N GLU A 127 -2.58 -15.43 28.85
CA GLU A 127 -2.63 -15.73 30.28
C GLU A 127 -4.05 -15.59 30.85
N GLU A 128 -4.79 -14.54 30.48
CA GLU A 128 -6.20 -14.34 30.89
C GLU A 128 -7.15 -15.43 30.37
N ARG A 129 -6.82 -16.11 29.25
CA ARG A 129 -7.67 -17.14 28.64
C ARG A 129 -7.32 -18.56 29.08
N LEU A 130 -6.10 -18.78 29.55
CA LEU A 130 -5.60 -20.08 30.03
C LEU A 130 -5.67 -20.22 31.56
N GLY A 131 -6.01 -19.15 32.27
CA GLY A 131 -6.30 -19.12 33.71
C GLY A 131 -7.68 -19.63 34.09
#